data_AF-A0A1Y3BJJ7-F1
#
_entry.id   AF-A0A1Y3BJJ7-F1
#
_cell.length_a   1.000
_cell.length_b   1.000
_cell.length_c   1.000
_cell.angle_alpha   90.00
_cell.angle_beta   90.00
_cell.angle_gamma   90.00
#
_symmetry.space_group_name_H-M   'P 1'
#
loop_
_entity.id
_entity.type
_entity.pdbx_description
1 polymer ?
#
loop_
_entity_poly.entity_id
_entity_poly.type
_entity_poly.pdbx_seq_one_letter_code
_entity_poly.pdbx_strand_id
1 'polypeptide(L)'
;MGLNLSIRRIIFYSLIKPTFNSKNEKTLDVIPVSQALQIAGRAGRFNTQYHHGYVTTYKPEDLPILKEVLSSSIEDIEAAGLHPTLDQIEMFSFLLPNASLTNLLDIFVSLCRLNPYYFMCNIESIKFLAGILEHISLPLRARYVFCCAPVDNKSNFVCAMFLKYARQYSNNQPMTSNWLCQTLKFPFSRPKNMTELDHLLSVYDCLDLYLWLSYRFPDLFLDQESVRDIQRKLDEIIMDGVLNITKLLRASGGDHHKGHRMYNPQARFKQINMLLSNNDNSSSTSNTN
;
A
#
# COMPACT_ATOMS: atom_id res chain seq x y z
N MET A 1 -7.82 1.91 -9.67
CA MET A 1 -9.18 1.60 -10.20
C MET A 1 -10.22 2.25 -9.28
N GLY A 2 -11.53 2.19 -9.57
CA GLY A 2 -12.57 2.62 -8.62
C GLY A 2 -13.13 4.04 -8.77
N LEU A 3 -12.56 4.89 -9.64
CA LEU A 3 -13.09 6.23 -9.94
C LEU A 3 -13.68 6.29 -11.36
N ASN A 4 -14.81 6.98 -11.49
CA ASN A 4 -15.46 7.27 -12.77
C ASN A 4 -14.97 8.62 -13.30
N LEU A 5 -13.91 8.58 -14.11
CA LEU A 5 -13.27 9.76 -14.67
C LEU A 5 -13.59 9.90 -16.16
N SER A 6 -13.96 11.10 -16.59
CA SER A 6 -14.14 11.43 -18.02
C SER A 6 -12.82 11.89 -18.62
N ILE A 7 -12.01 10.94 -19.10
CA ILE A 7 -10.65 11.19 -19.62
C ILE A 7 -10.62 11.03 -21.14
N ARG A 8 -10.18 12.08 -21.86
CA ARG A 8 -9.96 12.01 -23.32
C ARG A 8 -8.61 11.39 -23.68
N ARG A 9 -7.56 11.77 -22.97
CA ARG A 9 -6.19 11.36 -23.28
C ARG A 9 -5.42 11.01 -22.02
N ILE A 10 -4.79 9.84 -22.01
CA ILE A 10 -3.81 9.43 -21.01
C ILE A 10 -2.41 9.77 -21.52
N ILE A 11 -1.61 10.39 -20.65
CA ILE A 11 -0.20 10.71 -20.93
C ILE A 11 0.66 10.02 -19.87
N PHE A 12 1.39 8.98 -20.28
CA PHE A 12 2.35 8.33 -19.41
C PHE A 12 3.56 9.23 -19.20
N TYR A 13 3.76 9.72 -17.97
CA TYR A 13 4.91 10.56 -17.64
C TYR A 13 6.23 9.77 -17.67
N SER A 14 6.18 8.50 -17.26
CA SER A 14 7.28 7.53 -17.31
C SER A 14 6.71 6.12 -17.42
N LEU A 15 7.43 5.21 -18.06
CA LEU A 15 7.10 3.77 -18.11
C LEU A 15 7.83 2.94 -17.05
N ILE A 16 8.67 3.59 -16.23
CA ILE A 16 9.47 2.95 -15.19
C ILE A 16 8.80 3.13 -13.84
N LYS A 17 8.69 2.05 -13.07
CA LYS A 17 8.18 2.01 -11.70
C LYS A 17 9.24 1.40 -10.76
N PRO A 18 9.47 1.98 -9.58
CA PRO A 18 10.27 1.32 -8.56
C PRO A 18 9.53 0.10 -8.01
N THR A 19 10.18 -1.05 -8.07
CA THR A 19 9.71 -2.33 -7.54
C THR A 19 10.63 -2.76 -6.40
N PHE A 20 10.16 -3.69 -5.59
CA PHE A 20 10.97 -4.34 -4.57
C PHE A 20 11.13 -5.79 -4.97
N ASN A 21 12.37 -6.25 -5.09
CA ASN A 21 12.64 -7.66 -5.40
C ASN A 21 12.43 -8.54 -4.16
N SER A 22 12.51 -9.87 -4.30
CA SER A 22 12.35 -10.85 -3.21
C SER A 22 13.32 -10.66 -2.03
N LYS A 23 14.40 -9.89 -2.22
CA LYS A 23 15.37 -9.48 -1.18
C LYS A 23 15.09 -8.10 -0.58
N ASN A 24 13.94 -7.51 -0.87
CA ASN A 24 13.52 -6.17 -0.45
C ASN A 24 14.43 -5.02 -0.95
N GLU A 25 15.21 -5.27 -1.99
CA GLU A 25 16.03 -4.26 -2.67
C GLU A 25 15.19 -3.47 -3.67
N LYS A 26 15.41 -2.15 -3.74
CA LYS A 26 14.72 -1.27 -4.69
C LYS A 26 15.29 -1.47 -6.09
N THR A 27 14.50 -2.06 -6.97
CA THR A 27 14.78 -2.20 -8.40
C THR A 27 13.89 -1.24 -9.20
N LEU A 28 14.24 -1.01 -10.46
CA LEU A 28 13.45 -0.21 -11.39
C LEU A 28 13.01 -1.13 -12.50
N ASP A 29 11.70 -1.30 -12.68
CA ASP A 29 11.15 -2.15 -13.74
C ASP A 29 10.24 -1.35 -14.65
N VAL A 30 10.04 -1.86 -15.87
CA VAL A 30 9.02 -1.34 -16.78
C VAL A 30 7.63 -1.77 -16.29
N ILE A 31 6.63 -0.90 -16.46
CA ILE A 31 5.25 -1.23 -16.11
C ILE A 31 4.78 -2.50 -16.85
N PRO A 32 4.16 -3.46 -16.16
CA PRO A 32 3.60 -4.65 -16.81
C PRO A 32 2.52 -4.30 -17.84
N VAL A 33 2.38 -5.15 -18.86
CA VAL A 33 1.37 -5.04 -19.93
C VAL A 33 -0.03 -4.82 -19.36
N SER A 34 -0.41 -5.64 -18.38
CA SER A 34 -1.72 -5.56 -17.72
C SER A 34 -1.97 -4.20 -17.04
N GLN A 35 -0.95 -3.61 -16.39
CA GLN A 35 -1.04 -2.29 -15.77
C GLN A 35 -1.13 -1.19 -16.83
N ALA A 36 -0.32 -1.28 -17.89
CA ALA A 36 -0.35 -0.34 -19.00
C ALA A 36 -1.74 -0.31 -19.66
N LEU A 37 -2.32 -1.47 -19.99
CA LEU A 37 -3.67 -1.61 -20.54
C LEU A 37 -4.74 -1.10 -19.57
N GLN A 38 -4.62 -1.40 -18.29
CA GLN A 38 -5.58 -0.96 -17.26
C GLN A 38 -5.62 0.58 -17.14
N ILE A 39 -4.48 1.25 -17.27
CA ILE A 39 -4.36 2.72 -17.24
C ILE A 39 -4.81 3.31 -18.58
N ALA A 40 -4.33 2.76 -19.70
CA ALA A 40 -4.68 3.19 -21.06
C ALA A 40 -6.19 3.14 -21.31
N GLY A 41 -6.85 2.05 -20.89
CA GLY A 41 -8.30 1.86 -21.00
C GLY A 41 -9.16 2.79 -20.15
N ARG A 42 -8.56 3.73 -19.41
CA ARG A 42 -9.28 4.83 -18.75
C ARG A 42 -9.65 5.94 -19.72
N ALA A 43 -8.96 6.07 -20.86
CA ALA A 43 -9.31 7.04 -21.89
C ALA A 43 -10.52 6.55 -22.71
N GLY A 44 -11.49 7.43 -22.98
CA GLY A 44 -12.61 7.13 -23.87
C GLY A 44 -13.58 6.06 -23.35
N ARG A 45 -13.83 6.02 -22.03
CA ARG A 45 -14.81 5.10 -21.44
C ARG A 45 -16.22 5.38 -21.97
N PHE A 46 -17.03 4.34 -22.09
CA PHE A 46 -18.45 4.44 -22.40
C PHE A 46 -19.18 5.35 -21.40
N ASN A 47 -20.22 6.07 -21.84
CA ASN A 47 -20.94 7.10 -21.07
C ASN A 47 -20.07 8.27 -20.58
N THR A 48 -18.99 8.60 -21.28
CA THR A 48 -18.25 9.86 -21.09
C THR A 48 -18.42 10.77 -22.30
N GLN A 49 -18.02 12.04 -22.17
CA GLN A 49 -18.09 13.03 -23.25
C GLN A 49 -17.19 12.69 -24.46
N TYR A 50 -16.33 11.68 -24.35
CA TYR A 50 -15.33 11.34 -25.36
C TYR A 50 -15.61 9.95 -25.97
N HIS A 51 -16.04 9.93 -27.23
CA HIS A 51 -16.24 8.69 -27.98
C HIS A 51 -14.94 7.92 -28.25
N HIS A 52 -13.81 8.63 -28.34
CA HIS A 52 -12.50 8.04 -28.59
C HIS A 52 -11.50 8.47 -27.51
N GLY A 53 -10.74 7.49 -27.02
CA GLY A 53 -9.63 7.69 -26.10
C GLY A 53 -8.29 7.72 -26.83
N TYR A 54 -7.37 8.56 -26.36
CA TYR A 54 -6.00 8.63 -26.87
C TYR A 54 -5.00 8.28 -25.78
N VAL A 55 -3.87 7.68 -26.16
CA VAL A 55 -2.80 7.32 -25.23
C VAL A 55 -1.47 7.75 -25.84
N THR A 56 -0.63 8.42 -25.06
CA THR A 56 0.72 8.83 -25.48
C THR A 56 1.65 8.85 -24.27
N THR A 57 2.95 9.03 -24.52
CA THR A 57 3.96 9.29 -23.50
C THR A 57 4.29 10.79 -23.43
N TYR A 58 4.83 11.23 -22.29
CA TYR A 58 5.36 12.59 -22.14
C TYR A 58 6.70 12.76 -22.87
N LYS A 59 7.54 11.73 -22.85
CA LYS A 59 8.83 11.67 -23.55
C LYS A 59 8.68 10.92 -24.87
N PRO A 60 9.17 11.44 -26.00
CA PRO A 60 8.97 10.83 -27.31
C PRO A 60 9.67 9.47 -27.45
N GLU A 61 10.81 9.28 -26.79
CA GLU A 61 11.57 8.02 -26.79
C GLU A 61 10.84 6.86 -26.08
N ASP A 62 9.93 7.16 -25.14
CA ASP A 62 9.15 6.14 -24.43
C ASP A 62 7.97 5.65 -25.31
N LEU A 63 7.58 6.38 -26.37
CA LEU A 63 6.42 6.06 -27.21
C LEU A 63 6.51 4.73 -27.98
N PRO A 64 7.62 4.40 -28.68
CA PRO A 64 7.74 3.09 -29.35
C PRO A 64 7.63 1.93 -28.35
N ILE A 65 8.24 2.09 -27.17
CA ILE A 65 8.20 1.08 -26.11
C ILE A 65 6.77 0.89 -25.58
N LEU A 66 6.04 1.99 -25.38
CA LEU A 66 4.63 1.90 -24.96
C LEU A 66 3.77 1.17 -26.00
N LYS A 67 4.01 1.39 -27.30
CA LYS A 67 3.28 0.69 -28.36
C LYS A 67 3.55 -0.81 -28.32
N GLU A 68 4.81 -1.20 -28.13
CA GLU A 68 5.21 -2.60 -27.98
C GLU A 68 4.50 -3.23 -26.78
N VAL A 69 4.64 -2.63 -25.59
CA VAL A 69 4.01 -3.10 -24.35
C VAL A 69 2.49 -3.24 -24.49
N LEU A 70 1.81 -2.30 -25.15
CA LEU A 70 0.35 -2.37 -25.34
C LEU A 70 -0.08 -3.41 -26.39
N SER A 71 0.82 -3.82 -27.28
CA SER A 71 0.55 -4.84 -28.30
C SER A 71 0.89 -6.27 -27.87
N SER A 72 1.68 -6.42 -26.80
CA SER A 72 2.05 -7.71 -26.23
C SER A 72 0.84 -8.44 -25.63
N SER A 73 0.86 -9.77 -25.69
CA SER A 73 -0.14 -10.61 -25.04
C SER A 73 -0.01 -10.54 -23.51
N ILE A 74 -1.14 -10.71 -22.83
CA ILE A 74 -1.17 -10.86 -21.38
C ILE A 74 -0.89 -12.34 -21.06
N GLU A 75 0.07 -12.60 -20.18
CA GLU A 75 0.34 -13.95 -19.68
C GLU A 75 -0.81 -14.43 -18.78
N ASP A 76 -1.15 -15.71 -18.90
CA ASP A 76 -2.18 -16.33 -18.08
C ASP A 76 -1.70 -16.48 -16.62
N ILE A 77 -2.63 -16.33 -15.68
CA ILE A 77 -2.35 -16.53 -14.26
C ILE A 77 -2.24 -18.03 -13.95
N GLU A 78 -1.08 -18.47 -13.47
CA GLU A 78 -0.80 -19.90 -13.27
C GLU A 78 -1.26 -20.43 -11.90
N ALA A 79 -1.30 -19.57 -10.87
CA ALA A 79 -1.55 -19.98 -9.50
C ALA A 79 -2.32 -18.92 -8.68
N ALA A 80 -3.02 -19.38 -7.64
CA ALA A 80 -3.78 -18.55 -6.70
C ALA A 80 -3.11 -18.48 -5.32
N GLY A 81 -3.19 -17.31 -4.69
CA GLY A 81 -2.61 -17.09 -3.36
C GLY A 81 -3.47 -17.69 -2.24
N LEU A 82 -2.85 -18.42 -1.33
CA LEU A 82 -3.43 -18.92 -0.09
C LEU A 82 -2.84 -18.20 1.12
N HIS A 83 -3.61 -18.11 2.20
CA HIS A 83 -3.21 -17.44 3.44
C HIS A 83 -3.50 -18.36 4.65
N PRO A 84 -2.68 -18.36 5.72
CA PRO A 84 -2.92 -19.21 6.88
C PRO A 84 -4.18 -18.72 7.57
N THR A 85 -5.08 -19.62 7.92
CA THR A 85 -6.28 -19.27 8.71
C THR A 85 -5.93 -19.16 10.18
N LEU A 86 -6.72 -18.41 10.94
CA LEU A 86 -6.54 -18.31 12.40
C LEU A 86 -6.57 -19.68 13.07
N ASP A 87 -7.51 -20.54 12.70
CA ASP A 87 -7.70 -21.86 13.31
C ASP A 87 -6.47 -22.75 13.09
N GLN A 88 -5.84 -22.66 11.91
CA GLN A 88 -4.57 -23.36 11.63
C GLN A 88 -3.44 -22.85 12.52
N ILE A 89 -3.32 -21.54 12.71
CA ILE A 89 -2.29 -20.95 13.56
C ILE A 89 -2.53 -21.27 15.04
N GLU A 90 -3.78 -21.30 15.48
CA GLU A 90 -4.17 -21.69 16.83
C GLU A 90 -3.82 -23.16 17.09
N MET A 91 -4.10 -24.05 16.15
CA MET A 91 -3.66 -25.46 16.22
C MET A 91 -2.14 -25.58 16.36
N PHE A 92 -1.37 -24.80 15.61
CA PHE A 92 0.09 -24.77 15.73
C PHE A 92 0.57 -24.24 17.08
N SER A 93 -0.13 -23.26 17.65
CA SER A 93 0.19 -22.72 18.97
C SER A 93 0.02 -23.74 20.10
N PHE A 94 -0.94 -24.67 19.98
CA PHE A 94 -1.09 -25.77 20.94
C PHE A 94 0.08 -26.74 20.89
N LEU A 95 0.65 -26.96 19.70
CA LEU A 95 1.82 -27.83 19.51
C LEU A 95 3.13 -27.13 19.94
N LEU A 96 3.19 -25.81 19.80
CA LEU A 96 4.37 -24.98 20.06
C LEU A 96 4.01 -23.79 20.98
N PRO A 97 3.72 -24.03 22.27
CA PRO A 97 3.15 -23.00 23.16
C PRO A 97 4.10 -21.84 23.45
N ASN A 98 5.42 -22.06 23.32
CA ASN A 98 6.44 -21.06 23.60
C ASN A 98 6.92 -20.30 22.35
N ALA A 99 6.38 -20.61 21.17
CA ALA A 99 6.77 -19.95 19.94
C ALA A 99 6.04 -18.59 19.78
N SER A 100 6.76 -17.56 19.36
CA SER A 100 6.16 -16.28 18.99
C SER A 100 5.27 -16.42 17.75
N LEU A 101 4.30 -15.52 17.55
CA LEU A 101 3.44 -15.55 16.37
C LEU A 101 4.24 -15.46 15.06
N THR A 102 5.32 -14.68 15.03
CA THR A 102 6.25 -14.59 13.89
C THR A 102 6.85 -15.96 13.57
N ASN A 103 7.37 -16.66 14.59
CA ASN A 103 7.95 -17.98 14.43
C ASN A 103 6.90 -19.02 14.02
N LEU A 104 5.68 -18.95 14.58
CA LEU A 104 4.57 -19.83 14.18
C LEU A 104 4.24 -19.66 12.70
N LEU A 105 4.22 -18.43 12.19
CA LEU A 105 3.96 -18.15 10.79
C LEU A 105 5.09 -18.68 9.88
N ASP A 106 6.35 -18.47 10.24
CA ASP A 106 7.49 -18.98 9.45
C ASP A 106 7.53 -20.52 9.45
N ILE A 107 7.26 -21.15 10.60
CA ILE A 107 7.14 -22.61 10.71
C ILE A 107 5.96 -23.10 9.86
N PHE A 108 4.82 -22.43 9.91
CA PHE A 108 3.65 -22.80 9.10
C PHE A 108 3.98 -22.75 7.61
N VAL A 109 4.57 -21.64 7.13
CA VAL A 109 4.94 -21.49 5.71
C VAL A 109 5.99 -22.53 5.28
N SER A 110 6.97 -22.84 6.12
CA SER A 110 8.00 -23.84 5.80
C SER A 110 7.48 -25.28 5.75
N LEU A 111 6.45 -25.62 6.54
CA LEU A 111 5.87 -26.96 6.58
C LEU A 111 4.70 -27.15 5.60
N CYS A 112 4.12 -26.05 5.11
CA CYS A 112 3.01 -26.11 4.17
C CYS A 112 3.41 -26.78 2.85
N ARG A 113 2.59 -27.75 2.42
CA ARG A 113 2.68 -28.36 1.09
C ARG A 113 1.50 -27.87 0.27
N LEU A 114 1.80 -27.16 -0.81
CA LEU A 114 0.80 -26.61 -1.71
C LEU A 114 0.81 -27.39 -3.03
N ASN A 115 -0.34 -27.46 -3.68
CA ASN A 115 -0.44 -27.93 -5.05
C ASN A 115 0.18 -26.85 -5.98
N PRO A 116 0.83 -27.23 -7.11
CA PRO A 116 1.41 -26.28 -8.08
C PRO A 116 0.51 -25.10 -8.48
N TYR A 117 -0.82 -25.26 -8.47
CA TYR A 117 -1.77 -24.18 -8.79
C TYR A 117 -1.99 -23.16 -7.65
N TYR A 118 -1.24 -23.27 -6.55
CA TYR A 118 -1.36 -22.38 -5.40
C TYR A 118 0.01 -21.96 -4.87
N PHE A 119 0.09 -20.74 -4.36
CA PHE A 119 1.27 -20.23 -3.67
C PHE A 119 0.89 -19.57 -2.35
N MET A 120 1.86 -19.46 -1.45
CA MET A 120 1.68 -18.80 -0.17
C MET A 120 1.72 -17.27 -0.36
N CYS A 121 0.66 -16.57 0.03
CA CYS A 121 0.63 -15.10 0.02
C CYS A 121 1.77 -14.50 0.85
N ASN A 122 2.22 -13.30 0.47
CA ASN A 122 3.22 -12.57 1.22
C ASN A 122 2.69 -12.19 2.62
N ILE A 123 3.32 -12.73 3.66
CA ILE A 123 2.99 -12.49 5.07
C ILE A 123 3.97 -11.54 5.78
N GLU A 124 4.91 -10.91 5.07
CA GLU A 124 5.93 -10.03 5.67
C GLU A 124 5.31 -8.87 6.44
N SER A 125 4.20 -8.31 5.94
CA SER A 125 3.50 -7.22 6.63
C SER A 125 2.90 -7.68 7.97
N ILE A 126 2.35 -8.89 8.00
CA ILE A 126 1.78 -9.50 9.22
C ILE A 126 2.90 -9.83 10.20
N LYS A 127 4.02 -10.38 9.73
CA LYS A 127 5.20 -10.68 10.56
C LYS A 127 5.80 -9.43 11.18
N PHE A 128 5.89 -8.34 10.42
CA PHE A 128 6.34 -7.06 10.93
C PHE A 128 5.47 -6.56 12.10
N LEU A 129 4.15 -6.57 11.93
CA LEU A 129 3.22 -6.18 13.00
C LEU A 129 3.27 -7.15 14.20
N ALA A 130 3.42 -8.45 13.95
CA ALA A 130 3.58 -9.46 14.99
C ALA A 130 4.83 -9.21 15.86
N GLY A 131 5.95 -8.82 15.24
CA GLY A 131 7.16 -8.41 15.93
C GLY A 131 6.97 -7.16 16.79
N ILE A 132 6.25 -6.14 16.28
CA ILE A 132 5.92 -4.93 17.07
C ILE A 132 5.09 -5.27 18.32
N LEU A 133 4.21 -6.25 18.23
CA LEU A 133 3.34 -6.66 19.33
C LEU A 133 3.97 -7.66 20.30
N GLU A 134 5.18 -8.17 20.05
CA GLU A 134 5.79 -9.28 20.80
C GLU A 134 5.81 -9.03 22.32
N HIS A 135 6.11 -7.80 22.74
CA HIS A 135 6.19 -7.41 24.15
C HIS A 135 4.84 -7.11 24.83
N ILE A 136 3.72 -7.15 24.10
CA ILE A 136 2.39 -6.86 24.64
C ILE A 136 1.70 -8.18 24.97
N SER A 137 1.13 -8.31 26.18
CA SER A 137 0.36 -9.48 26.57
C SER A 137 -1.02 -9.46 25.91
N LEU A 138 -1.19 -10.24 24.84
CA LEU A 138 -2.43 -10.37 24.07
C LEU A 138 -2.73 -11.85 23.84
N PRO A 139 -4.00 -12.28 23.97
CA PRO A 139 -4.45 -13.59 23.51
C PRO A 139 -4.12 -13.79 22.01
N LEU A 140 -3.77 -15.02 21.61
CA LEU A 140 -3.36 -15.33 20.24
C LEU A 140 -4.37 -14.85 19.20
N ARG A 141 -5.66 -15.09 19.43
CA ARG A 141 -6.76 -14.66 18.56
C ARG A 141 -6.78 -13.15 18.37
N ALA A 142 -6.69 -12.39 19.46
CA ALA A 142 -6.62 -10.94 19.38
C ALA A 142 -5.36 -10.49 18.63
N ARG A 143 -4.20 -11.04 19.01
CA ARG A 143 -2.91 -10.74 18.37
C ARG A 143 -2.95 -10.95 16.86
N TYR A 144 -3.48 -12.08 16.40
CA TYR A 144 -3.62 -12.39 14.98
C TYR A 144 -4.54 -11.39 14.27
N VAL A 145 -5.70 -11.07 14.85
CA VAL A 145 -6.62 -10.06 14.28
C VAL A 145 -5.97 -8.68 14.18
N PHE A 146 -5.20 -8.26 15.20
CA PHE A 146 -4.43 -7.01 15.13
C PHE A 146 -3.38 -7.06 14.01
N CYS A 147 -2.67 -8.17 13.81
CA CYS A 147 -1.67 -8.30 12.75
C CYS A 147 -2.29 -8.34 11.34
N CYS A 148 -3.58 -8.68 11.22
CA CYS A 148 -4.32 -8.60 9.95
C CYS A 148 -4.88 -7.20 9.67
N ALA A 149 -4.72 -6.24 10.59
CA ALA A 149 -5.20 -4.88 10.37
C ALA A 149 -4.41 -4.20 9.24
N PRO A 150 -5.08 -3.39 8.39
CA PRO A 150 -4.42 -2.69 7.29
C PRO A 150 -3.61 -1.51 7.84
N VAL A 151 -2.32 -1.73 8.12
CA VAL A 151 -1.39 -0.73 8.64
C VAL A 151 -0.30 -0.48 7.60
N ASP A 152 0.00 0.79 7.30
CA ASP A 152 1.18 1.11 6.49
C ASP A 152 2.45 1.03 7.35
N ASN A 153 3.24 -0.02 7.12
CA ASN A 153 4.49 -0.28 7.83
C ASN A 153 5.57 0.81 7.61
N LYS A 154 5.37 1.69 6.62
CA LYS A 154 6.30 2.80 6.35
C LYS A 154 6.06 4.01 7.25
N SER A 155 4.85 4.17 7.77
CA SER A 155 4.51 5.31 8.62
C SER A 155 4.76 4.98 10.10
N ASN A 156 5.86 5.52 10.64
CA ASN A 156 6.19 5.39 12.06
C ASN A 156 5.07 5.87 12.99
N PHE A 157 4.30 6.88 12.56
CA PHE A 157 3.19 7.41 13.33
C PHE A 157 2.05 6.39 13.43
N VAL A 158 1.66 5.78 12.31
CA VAL A 158 0.59 4.76 12.28
C VAL A 158 1.02 3.52 13.08
N CYS A 159 2.28 3.08 12.95
CA CYS A 159 2.83 1.98 13.76
C CYS A 159 2.81 2.31 15.27
N ALA A 160 3.14 3.54 15.66
CA ALA A 160 3.09 3.96 17.06
C ALA A 160 1.63 4.01 17.58
N MET A 161 0.68 4.45 16.77
CA MET A 161 -0.75 4.46 17.11
C MET A 161 -1.31 3.03 17.20
N PHE A 162 -0.95 2.15 16.27
CA PHE A 162 -1.26 0.72 16.33
C PHE A 162 -0.79 0.10 17.65
N LEU A 163 0.44 0.39 18.06
CA LEU A 163 0.99 -0.09 19.32
C LEU A 163 0.22 0.47 20.54
N LYS A 164 -0.18 1.75 20.51
CA LYS A 164 -1.05 2.32 21.56
C LYS A 164 -2.40 1.63 21.63
N TYR A 165 -3.02 1.32 20.49
CA TYR A 165 -4.29 0.60 20.46
C TYR A 165 -4.16 -0.79 21.08
N ALA A 166 -3.11 -1.53 20.71
CA ALA A 166 -2.83 -2.84 21.28
C ALA A 166 -2.57 -2.81 22.80
N ARG A 167 -1.87 -1.78 23.31
CA ARG A 167 -1.65 -1.59 24.74
C ARG A 167 -2.95 -1.32 25.50
N GLN A 168 -3.81 -0.46 24.97
CA GLN A 168 -5.10 -0.16 25.60
C GLN A 168 -6.01 -1.39 25.63
N TYR A 169 -6.00 -2.17 24.54
CA TYR A 169 -6.70 -3.45 24.50
C TYR A 169 -6.17 -4.42 25.58
N SER A 170 -4.84 -4.55 25.69
CA SER A 170 -4.19 -5.41 26.70
C SER A 170 -4.54 -5.02 28.13
N ASN A 171 -4.67 -3.72 28.41
CA ASN A 171 -5.06 -3.18 29.71
C ASN A 171 -6.58 -3.16 29.94
N ASN A 172 -7.37 -3.69 29.00
CA ASN A 172 -8.83 -3.69 29.04
C ASN A 172 -9.44 -2.28 29.24
N GLN A 173 -8.81 -1.25 28.64
CA GLN A 173 -9.28 0.13 28.72
C GLN A 173 -10.13 0.49 27.50
N PRO A 174 -11.32 1.09 27.70
CA PRO A 174 -12.18 1.49 26.59
C PRO A 174 -11.54 2.61 25.77
N MET A 175 -11.57 2.44 24.46
CA MET A 175 -11.03 3.37 23.48
C MET A 175 -12.07 4.44 23.13
N THR A 176 -12.21 5.41 24.03
CA THR A 176 -13.17 6.50 23.82
C THR A 176 -12.68 7.52 22.79
N SER A 177 -13.64 8.18 22.15
CA SER A 177 -13.43 9.33 21.25
C SER A 177 -12.62 10.45 21.93
N ASN A 178 -12.85 10.69 23.23
CA ASN A 178 -12.08 11.67 24.00
C ASN A 178 -10.59 11.32 24.08
N TRP A 179 -10.27 10.05 24.38
CA TRP A 179 -8.89 9.58 24.41
C TRP A 179 -8.24 9.70 23.03
N LEU A 180 -8.98 9.37 21.97
CA LEU A 180 -8.51 9.48 20.60
C LEU A 180 -8.23 10.94 20.20
N CYS A 181 -9.14 11.85 20.52
CA CYS A 181 -9.00 13.30 20.29
C CYS A 181 -7.77 13.87 20.99
N GLN A 182 -7.52 13.49 22.25
CA GLN A 182 -6.33 13.93 22.99
C GLN A 182 -5.05 13.36 22.36
N THR A 183 -5.08 12.09 21.96
CA THR A 183 -3.92 11.40 21.39
C THR A 183 -3.54 11.94 20.02
N LEU A 184 -4.54 12.24 19.18
CA LEU A 184 -4.38 12.79 17.83
C LEU A 184 -4.28 14.32 17.80
N LYS A 185 -4.40 15.00 18.95
CA LYS A 185 -4.34 16.46 19.08
C LYS A 185 -5.44 17.18 18.27
N PHE A 186 -6.68 16.72 18.41
CA PHE A 186 -7.86 17.40 17.88
C PHE A 186 -8.12 18.74 18.63
N PRO A 187 -8.54 19.84 17.96
CA PRO A 187 -8.92 19.97 16.55
C PRO A 187 -7.72 20.11 15.59
N PHE A 188 -7.87 19.52 14.41
CA PHE A 188 -6.82 19.57 13.38
C PHE A 188 -6.73 20.96 12.75
N SER A 189 -5.50 21.40 12.47
CA SER A 189 -5.23 22.65 11.76
C SER A 189 -5.04 22.39 10.28
N ARG A 190 -5.29 23.42 9.46
CA ARG A 190 -5.04 23.35 8.01
C ARG A 190 -3.55 23.20 7.72
N PRO A 191 -3.15 22.33 6.78
CA PRO A 191 -1.75 22.10 6.46
C PRO A 191 -1.13 23.33 5.79
N LYS A 192 0.08 23.70 6.17
CA LYS A 192 0.86 24.81 5.59
C LYS A 192 1.91 24.34 4.58
N ASN A 193 2.31 23.08 4.65
CA ASN A 193 3.33 22.47 3.80
C ASN A 193 2.94 21.01 3.45
N MET A 194 3.70 20.38 2.56
CA MET A 194 3.47 18.97 2.16
C MET A 194 3.63 17.98 3.32
N THR A 195 4.57 18.23 4.23
CA THR A 195 4.83 17.33 5.37
C THR A 195 3.66 17.30 6.35
N GLU A 196 3.03 18.44 6.60
CA GLU A 196 1.82 18.54 7.42
C GLU A 196 0.64 17.85 6.75
N LEU A 197 0.49 17.98 5.42
CA LEU A 197 -0.55 17.26 4.69
C LEU A 197 -0.35 15.73 4.77
N ASP A 198 0.88 15.26 4.60
CA ASP A 198 1.25 13.84 4.75
C ASP A 198 0.99 13.32 6.18
N HIS A 199 1.28 14.15 7.19
CA HIS A 199 0.92 13.81 8.57
C HIS A 199 -0.59 13.70 8.77
N LEU A 200 -1.40 14.60 8.20
CA LEU A 200 -2.87 14.51 8.28
C LEU A 200 -3.41 13.25 7.60
N LEU A 201 -2.81 12.81 6.48
CA LEU A 201 -3.13 11.52 5.85
C LEU A 201 -2.80 10.35 6.80
N SER A 202 -1.64 10.36 7.45
CA SER A 202 -1.31 9.35 8.46
C SER A 202 -2.28 9.36 9.66
N VAL A 203 -2.79 10.54 10.06
CA VAL A 203 -3.82 10.64 11.11
C VAL A 203 -5.13 10.04 10.62
N TYR A 204 -5.50 10.27 9.36
CA TYR A 204 -6.68 9.66 8.74
C TYR A 204 -6.59 8.13 8.76
N ASP A 205 -5.42 7.56 8.40
CA ASP A 205 -5.18 6.11 8.45
C ASP A 205 -5.32 5.56 9.88
N CYS A 206 -4.92 6.32 10.90
CA CYS A 206 -5.12 5.95 12.31
C CYS A 206 -6.61 5.89 12.71
N LEU A 207 -7.45 6.76 12.14
CA LEU A 207 -8.90 6.75 12.35
C LEU A 207 -9.54 5.55 11.63
N ASP A 208 -9.10 5.25 10.40
CA ASP A 208 -9.53 4.06 9.68
C ASP A 208 -9.14 2.77 10.41
N LEU A 209 -7.94 2.72 10.99
CA LEU A 209 -7.50 1.61 11.82
C LEU A 209 -8.40 1.44 13.06
N TYR A 210 -8.79 2.53 13.73
CA TYR A 210 -9.74 2.48 14.84
C TYR A 210 -11.07 1.87 14.38
N LEU A 211 -11.62 2.36 13.27
CA LEU A 211 -12.89 1.87 12.72
C LEU A 211 -12.80 0.41 12.27
N TRP A 212 -11.66 -0.01 11.73
CA TRP A 212 -11.45 -1.41 11.37
C TRP A 212 -11.50 -2.32 12.60
N LEU A 213 -10.79 -1.92 13.68
CA LEU A 213 -10.75 -2.65 14.94
C LEU A 213 -12.09 -2.64 15.68
N SER A 214 -12.89 -1.58 15.54
CA SER A 214 -14.18 -1.47 16.22
C SER A 214 -15.22 -2.50 15.75
N TYR A 215 -15.14 -2.94 14.50
CA TYR A 215 -15.95 -4.05 14.00
C TYR A 215 -15.56 -5.42 14.57
N ARG A 216 -14.34 -5.58 15.09
CA ARG A 216 -13.84 -6.86 15.66
C ARG A 216 -13.87 -6.88 17.18
N PHE A 217 -13.71 -5.72 17.81
CA PHE A 217 -13.67 -5.56 19.27
C PHE A 217 -14.67 -4.49 19.73
N PRO A 218 -15.99 -4.72 19.55
CA PRO A 218 -17.01 -3.72 19.82
C PRO A 218 -17.04 -3.29 21.30
N ASP A 219 -16.69 -4.18 22.24
CA ASP A 219 -16.72 -3.90 23.67
C ASP A 219 -15.67 -2.86 24.13
N LEU A 220 -14.57 -2.75 23.39
CA LEU A 220 -13.47 -1.83 23.70
C LEU A 220 -13.47 -0.59 22.80
N PHE A 221 -13.99 -0.70 21.57
CA PHE A 221 -14.01 0.39 20.59
C PHE A 221 -15.46 0.85 20.35
N LEU A 222 -15.96 1.61 21.31
CA LEU A 222 -17.38 1.95 21.45
C LEU A 222 -17.83 3.05 20.48
N ASP A 223 -17.00 4.07 20.26
CA ASP A 223 -17.43 5.37 19.73
C ASP A 223 -17.32 5.46 18.19
N GLN A 224 -17.87 4.48 17.47
CA GLN A 224 -17.73 4.40 16.01
C GLN A 224 -18.28 5.63 15.27
N GLU A 225 -19.48 6.08 15.63
CA GLU A 225 -20.12 7.23 14.97
C GLU A 225 -19.35 8.53 15.21
N SER A 226 -18.96 8.79 16.47
CA SER A 226 -18.15 9.95 16.83
C SER A 226 -16.81 9.98 16.09
N VAL A 227 -16.15 8.82 15.94
CA VAL A 227 -14.90 8.72 15.20
C VAL A 227 -15.10 8.94 13.70
N ARG A 228 -16.20 8.45 13.11
CA ARG A 228 -16.57 8.75 11.72
C ARG A 228 -16.83 10.24 11.50
N ASP A 229 -17.40 10.94 12.48
CA ASP A 229 -17.62 12.39 12.39
C ASP A 229 -16.29 13.17 12.41
N ILE A 230 -15.37 12.76 13.28
CA ILE A 230 -14.01 13.32 13.32
C ILE A 230 -13.28 13.05 12.00
N GLN A 231 -13.41 11.84 11.45
CA GLN A 231 -12.83 11.46 10.18
C GLN A 231 -13.37 12.30 9.02
N ARG A 232 -14.69 12.54 8.97
CA ARG A 232 -15.29 13.44 7.97
C ARG A 232 -14.75 14.86 8.05
N LYS A 233 -14.64 15.43 9.26
CA LYS A 233 -14.05 16.76 9.47
C LYS A 233 -12.59 16.82 9.03
N LEU A 234 -11.83 15.75 9.27
CA LEU A 234 -10.45 15.66 8.82
C LEU A 234 -10.35 15.56 7.29
N ASP A 235 -11.23 14.79 6.65
CA ASP A 235 -11.30 14.67 5.19
C ASP A 235 -11.57 16.02 4.51
N GLU A 236 -12.47 16.82 5.07
CA GLU A 236 -12.71 18.21 4.61
C GLU A 236 -11.43 19.07 4.66
N ILE A 237 -10.65 18.95 5.74
CA ILE A 237 -9.38 19.69 5.89
C ILE A 237 -8.33 19.19 4.88
N ILE A 238 -8.25 17.88 4.66
CA ILE A 238 -7.34 17.27 3.68
C ILE A 238 -7.75 17.72 2.28
N MET A 239 -9.04 17.72 1.95
CA MET A 239 -9.58 18.19 0.68
C MET A 239 -9.20 19.66 0.43
N ASP A 240 -9.39 20.55 1.42
CA ASP A 240 -8.95 21.95 1.36
C ASP A 240 -7.43 22.06 1.09
N GLY A 241 -6.64 21.20 1.71
CA GLY A 241 -5.20 21.11 1.52
C GLY A 241 -4.81 20.67 0.10
N VAL A 242 -5.47 19.65 -0.43
CA VAL A 242 -5.25 19.11 -1.79
C VAL A 242 -5.70 20.10 -2.86
N LEU A 243 -6.80 20.83 -2.66
CA LEU A 243 -7.21 21.92 -3.55
C LEU A 243 -6.15 23.03 -3.63
N ASN A 244 -5.42 23.27 -2.53
CA ASN A 244 -4.33 24.23 -2.44
C ASN A 244 -2.94 23.60 -2.60
N ILE A 245 -2.83 22.38 -3.14
CA ILE A 245 -1.57 21.62 -3.21
C ILE A 245 -0.43 22.38 -3.87
N THR A 246 -0.73 23.24 -4.85
CA THR A 246 0.28 24.07 -5.54
C THR A 246 0.92 25.10 -4.60
N LYS A 247 0.17 25.67 -3.65
CA LYS A 247 0.71 26.60 -2.64
C LYS A 247 1.56 25.85 -1.63
N LEU A 248 1.10 24.68 -1.20
CA LEU A 248 1.83 23.83 -0.26
C LEU A 248 3.16 23.33 -0.85
N LEU A 249 3.18 22.95 -2.13
CA LEU A 249 4.40 22.59 -2.86
C LEU A 249 5.38 23.76 -2.97
N ARG A 250 4.89 24.99 -3.16
CA ARG A 250 5.73 26.20 -3.17
C ARG A 250 6.30 26.52 -1.78
N ALA A 251 5.51 26.35 -0.73
CA ALA A 251 5.95 26.54 0.65
C ALA A 251 7.01 25.50 1.07
N SER A 252 6.90 24.26 0.59
CA SER A 252 7.91 23.23 0.76
C SER A 252 9.14 23.38 -0.16
N GLY A 253 9.02 24.16 -1.24
CA GLY A 253 10.03 24.33 -2.29
C GLY A 253 10.97 25.51 -2.12
N GLY A 254 10.96 26.19 -0.96
CA GLY A 254 12.05 27.10 -0.60
C GLY A 254 13.33 26.29 -0.43
N ASP A 255 14.27 26.46 -1.37
CA ASP A 255 15.66 25.96 -1.33
C ASP A 255 16.04 24.66 -2.07
N HIS A 256 15.42 24.38 -3.23
CA HIS A 256 16.04 23.48 -4.22
C HIS A 256 16.23 24.16 -5.58
N HIS A 257 17.38 24.82 -5.73
CA HIS A 257 18.00 25.06 -7.04
C HIS A 257 18.14 23.70 -7.76
N LYS A 258 17.30 23.47 -8.77
CA LYS A 258 17.39 22.30 -9.65
C LYS A 258 18.70 22.37 -10.42
N GLY A 259 19.67 21.55 -10.02
CA GLY A 259 20.72 21.11 -10.94
C GLY A 259 20.05 20.42 -12.13
N HIS A 260 20.09 21.06 -13.30
CA HIS A 260 19.71 20.42 -14.55
C HIS A 260 20.68 19.25 -14.79
N ARG A 261 20.33 18.03 -14.34
CA ARG A 261 20.94 16.83 -14.93
C ARG A 261 20.62 16.87 -16.41
N MET A 262 21.65 16.97 -17.24
CA MET A 262 21.53 17.00 -18.69
C MET A 262 20.77 15.75 -19.13
N TYR A 263 19.56 15.95 -19.65
CA TYR A 263 18.68 14.88 -20.10
C TYR A 263 19.27 14.24 -21.36
N ASN A 264 19.61 12.95 -21.30
CA ASN A 264 20.13 12.20 -22.44
C ASN A 264 19.10 11.15 -22.91
N PRO A 265 18.40 11.41 -24.03
CA PRO A 265 17.40 10.51 -24.61
C PRO A 265 17.92 9.09 -24.91
N GLN A 266 19.15 8.99 -25.43
CA GLN A 266 19.72 7.71 -25.83
C GLN A 266 20.06 6.82 -24.63
N ALA A 267 20.56 7.43 -23.55
CA ALA A 267 20.87 6.71 -22.32
C ALA A 267 19.59 6.14 -21.67
N ARG A 268 18.49 6.91 -21.68
CA ARG A 268 17.20 6.47 -21.14
C ARG A 268 16.56 5.38 -21.99
N PHE A 269 16.57 5.50 -23.32
CA PHE A 269 16.08 4.45 -24.21
C PHE A 269 16.83 3.13 -23.98
N LYS A 270 18.16 3.17 -23.90
CA LYS A 270 18.99 1.99 -23.56
C LYS A 270 18.66 1.42 -22.18
N GLN A 271 18.43 2.28 -21.19
CA GLN A 271 18.04 1.86 -19.84
C GLN A 271 16.72 1.08 -19.86
N ILE A 272 15.69 1.59 -20.52
CA ILE A 272 14.37 0.92 -20.57
C ILE A 272 14.47 -0.42 -21.30
N ASN A 273 15.19 -0.48 -22.42
CA ASN A 273 15.39 -1.76 -23.14
C ASN A 273 16.18 -2.77 -22.33
N MET A 274 17.17 -2.34 -21.54
CA MET A 274 17.90 -3.21 -20.62
C MET A 274 16.98 -3.79 -19.54
N LEU A 275 16.04 -2.98 -19.03
CA LEU A 275 15.04 -3.43 -18.06
C LEU A 275 14.05 -4.44 -18.68
N LEU A 276 13.65 -4.24 -19.93
CA LEU A 276 12.80 -5.20 -20.65
C LEU A 276 13.53 -6.54 -20.85
N SER A 277 14.79 -6.52 -21.31
CA SER A 277 15.57 -7.76 -21.51
C SER A 277 15.86 -8.53 -20.21
N ASN A 278 15.90 -7.85 -19.07
CA ASN A 278 16.09 -8.50 -17.78
C ASN A 278 14.83 -9.20 -17.28
N ASN A 279 13.64 -8.71 -17.64
CA ASN A 279 12.37 -9.38 -17.34
C ASN A 279 12.19 -10.66 -18.16
N ASP A 280 12.62 -10.68 -19.42
CA ASP A 280 12.54 -11.88 -20.26
C ASP A 280 13.50 -12.99 -19.78
N ASN A 281 14.64 -12.61 -19.19
CA ASN A 281 15.60 -13.58 -18.64
C ASN A 281 15.18 -14.12 -17.27
N SER A 282 14.47 -13.35 -16.44
CA SER A 282 14.00 -13.80 -15.13
C SER A 282 12.81 -14.76 -15.21
N SER A 283 11.93 -14.61 -16.22
CA SER A 283 10.87 -15.59 -16.51
C SER A 283 11.43 -16.92 -17.05
N SER A 284 12.60 -16.90 -17.72
CA SER A 284 13.24 -18.11 -18.23
C SER A 284 14.02 -18.92 -17.17
N THR A 285 14.40 -18.31 -16.04
CA THR A 285 15.23 -18.97 -15.01
C THR A 285 14.45 -19.61 -13.86
N SER A 286 13.13 -19.40 -13.77
CA SER A 286 12.26 -20.06 -12.79
C SER A 286 11.83 -21.49 -13.16
N ASN A 287 12.22 -22.00 -14.33
CA ASN A 287 11.83 -23.33 -14.84
C ASN A 287 12.89 -24.44 -14.69
N THR A 288 13.93 -24.24 -13.89
CA THR A 288 14.88 -25.30 -13.54
C THR A 288 15.27 -25.23 -12.08
N ASN A 289 14.49 -25.90 -11.21
CA ASN A 289 14.92 -26.78 -10.12
C ASN A 289 13.73 -27.20 -9.25
#